data_AF-W2HH21-F1
#
_entry.id   AF-W2HH21-F1
#
_cell.length_a   1.000
_cell.length_b   1.000
_cell.length_c   1.000
_cell.angle_alpha   90.00
_cell.angle_beta   90.00
_cell.angle_gamma   90.00
#
_symmetry.space_group_name_H-M   'P 1'
#
loop_
_entity.id
_entity.type
_entity.pdbx_description
1 polymer ?
#
loop_
_entity_poly.entity_id
_entity_poly.type
_entity_poly.pdbx_seq_one_letter_code
_entity_poly.pdbx_strand_id
1 'polypeptide(L)'
;MKLFAWYVQRPYEKSGACVVLEGEEGCGKNIAFEILKNHVIGTRYCLETPKMKILTGRFNSAREHKILTVLNEAANVKQSSHEDQDELKDCITESTCMIEKKRHRSLSSQGL
;
A
#
# COMPACT_ATOMS: atom_id res chain seq x y z
N MET A 1 18.14 3.34 7.69
CA MET A 1 17.30 2.33 7.01
C MET A 1 16.47 1.47 7.98
N LYS A 2 15.82 2.04 9.01
CA LYS A 2 15.08 1.23 10.01
C LYS A 2 13.76 0.66 9.47
N LEU A 3 13.05 1.43 8.65
CA LEU A 3 11.73 1.04 8.14
C LEU A 3 11.78 -0.14 7.16
N PHE A 4 12.76 -0.17 6.25
CA PHE A 4 12.94 -1.31 5.35
C PHE A 4 13.26 -2.61 6.10
N ALA A 5 14.09 -2.53 7.15
CA ALA A 5 14.34 -3.68 8.01
C ALA A 5 13.07 -4.15 8.73
N TRP A 6 12.21 -3.21 9.16
CA TRP A 6 10.91 -3.52 9.77
C TRP A 6 10.02 -4.35 8.85
N TYR A 7 9.88 -3.96 7.58
CA TYR A 7 9.06 -4.71 6.61
C TYR A 7 9.51 -6.16 6.43
N VAL A 8 10.81 -6.43 6.59
CA VAL A 8 11.37 -7.78 6.46
C VAL A 8 11.29 -8.57 7.77
N GLN A 9 11.58 -7.92 8.91
CA GLN A 9 11.66 -8.57 10.20
C GLN A 9 10.29 -8.76 10.88
N ARG A 10 9.33 -7.87 10.59
CA ARG A 10 8.00 -7.84 11.20
C ARG A 10 6.91 -7.64 10.14
N PRO A 11 6.78 -8.52 9.14
CA PRO A 11 5.79 -8.38 8.06
C PRO A 11 4.33 -8.51 8.54
N TYR A 12 4.12 -9.07 9.73
CA TYR A 12 2.82 -9.18 10.40
C TYR A 12 2.42 -7.88 11.11
N GLU A 13 3.35 -6.96 11.34
CA GLU A 13 3.10 -5.71 12.06
C GLU A 13 3.11 -4.53 11.10
N LYS A 14 1.98 -3.82 11.04
CA LYS A 14 1.85 -2.63 10.20
C LYS A 14 2.78 -1.53 10.74
N SER A 15 3.64 -1.00 9.88
CA SER A 15 4.66 -0.02 10.30
C SER A 15 4.09 1.33 10.76
N GLY A 16 2.82 1.64 10.44
CA GLY A 16 2.19 2.93 10.71
C GLY A 16 2.80 4.11 9.95
N ALA A 17 3.73 3.85 9.02
CA ALA A 17 4.45 4.87 8.27
C ALA A 17 4.39 4.61 6.77
N CYS A 18 4.38 5.68 5.99
CA CYS A 18 4.47 5.66 4.53
C CYS A 18 5.75 6.39 4.09
N VAL A 19 6.52 5.81 3.17
CA VAL A 19 7.70 6.45 2.59
C VAL A 19 7.29 7.16 1.32
N VAL A 20 7.61 8.46 1.24
CA VAL A 20 7.44 9.25 0.02
C VAL A 20 8.82 9.44 -0.62
N LEU A 21 8.95 9.01 -1.88
CA LEU A 21 10.13 9.23 -2.69
C LEU A 21 9.77 10.22 -3.81
N GLU A 22 10.35 11.42 -3.77
CA GLU A 22 10.17 12.47 -4.77
C GLU A 22 11.49 12.70 -5.53
N GLY A 23 11.39 13.09 -6.79
CA GLY A 23 12.54 13.28 -7.68
C GLY A 23 12.12 13.29 -9.14
N GLU A 24 13.07 13.29 -10.07
CA GLU A 24 12.78 13.22 -11.49
C GLU A 24 12.47 11.78 -11.94
N GLU A 25 11.92 11.65 -13.15
CA GLU A 25 11.76 10.34 -13.77
C GLU A 25 13.14 9.72 -14.03
N GLY A 26 13.28 8.40 -13.88
CA GLY A 26 14.56 7.72 -14.07
C GLY A 26 15.54 7.79 -12.88
N CYS A 27 15.25 8.51 -11.80
CA CYS A 27 16.09 8.55 -10.59
C CYS A 27 16.12 7.24 -9.77
N GLY A 28 15.46 6.18 -10.24
CA GLY A 28 15.50 4.86 -9.60
C GLY A 28 14.61 4.71 -8.36
N LYS A 29 13.56 5.54 -8.21
CA LYS A 29 12.65 5.51 -7.04
C LYS A 29 12.02 4.12 -6.83
N ASN A 30 11.73 3.40 -7.91
CA ASN A 30 11.11 2.08 -7.84
C ASN A 30 12.13 0.96 -7.57
N ILE A 31 13.44 1.22 -7.62
CA ILE A 31 14.47 0.18 -7.44
C ILE A 31 14.35 -0.47 -6.05
N ALA A 32 14.16 0.33 -5.01
CA ALA A 32 14.01 -0.18 -3.65
C ALA A 32 12.78 -1.10 -3.51
N PHE A 33 11.66 -0.71 -4.13
CA PHE A 33 10.46 -1.53 -4.16
C PHE A 33 10.67 -2.82 -4.96
N GLU A 34 11.27 -2.74 -6.15
CA GLU A 34 11.50 -3.91 -7.01
C GLU A 34 12.44 -4.93 -6.36
N ILE A 35 13.45 -4.48 -5.61
CA ILE A 35 14.31 -5.39 -4.82
C ILE A 35 13.47 -6.12 -3.77
N LEU A 36 12.69 -5.39 -2.97
CA LEU A 36 11.86 -5.98 -1.92
C LEU A 36 10.81 -6.94 -2.51
N LYS A 37 10.13 -6.53 -3.58
CA LYS A 37 9.09 -7.29 -4.26
C LYS A 37 9.65 -8.58 -4.89
N ASN A 38 10.73 -8.50 -5.64
CA ASN A 38 11.22 -9.63 -6.44
C ASN A 38 12.14 -10.58 -5.65
N HIS A 39 12.83 -10.08 -4.61
CA HIS A 39 13.88 -10.86 -3.94
C HIS A 39 13.61 -11.14 -2.45
N VAL A 40 12.64 -10.47 -1.81
CA VAL A 40 12.44 -10.55 -0.36
C VAL A 40 11.02 -10.96 0.03
N ILE A 41 10.02 -10.19 -0.38
CA ILE A 41 8.62 -10.34 0.02
C ILE A 41 7.88 -11.28 -0.94
N GLY A 42 8.14 -11.16 -2.25
CA GLY A 42 7.45 -11.89 -3.29
C GLY A 42 6.28 -11.10 -3.90
N THR A 43 6.12 -11.22 -5.22
CA THR A 43 5.15 -10.45 -6.01
C THR A 43 3.70 -10.59 -5.55
N ARG A 44 3.33 -11.76 -4.99
CA ARG A 44 1.98 -12.04 -4.49
C ARG A 44 1.55 -11.10 -3.35
N TYR A 45 2.49 -10.67 -2.51
CA TYR A 45 2.21 -9.86 -1.32
C TYR A 45 2.49 -8.37 -1.54
N CYS A 46 2.79 -7.97 -2.78
CA CYS A 46 2.98 -6.57 -3.15
C CYS A 46 1.83 -6.07 -4.03
N LEU A 47 1.50 -4.78 -3.89
CA LEU A 47 0.59 -4.07 -4.77
C LEU A 47 1.30 -2.83 -5.32
N GLU A 48 1.26 -2.66 -6.64
CA GLU A 48 1.77 -1.47 -7.31
C GLU A 48 0.63 -0.88 -8.15
N THR A 49 0.34 0.40 -7.96
CA THR A 49 -0.72 1.08 -8.69
C THR A 49 -0.41 2.56 -8.85
N PRO A 50 -0.70 3.18 -10.01
CA PRO A 50 -0.70 4.63 -10.11
C PRO A 50 -1.98 5.24 -9.50
N LYS A 51 -3.07 4.48 -9.42
CA LYS A 51 -4.40 4.97 -9.06
C LYS A 51 -4.65 4.93 -7.56
N MET A 52 -4.88 6.10 -6.97
CA MET A 52 -5.25 6.24 -5.56
C MET A 52 -6.54 5.50 -5.21
N LYS A 53 -7.55 5.55 -6.09
CA LYS A 53 -8.86 4.92 -5.87
C LYS A 53 -8.82 3.40 -5.69
N ILE A 54 -7.74 2.73 -6.07
CA ILE A 54 -7.56 1.30 -5.75
C ILE A 54 -7.28 1.11 -4.25
N LEU A 55 -6.70 2.12 -3.60
CA LEU A 55 -6.39 2.11 -2.18
C LEU A 55 -7.54 2.64 -1.32
N THR A 56 -8.09 3.78 -1.70
CA THR A 56 -9.10 4.53 -0.93
C THR A 56 -10.54 4.20 -1.32
N GLY A 57 -10.75 3.51 -2.45
CA GLY A 57 -12.08 3.21 -2.93
C GLY A 57 -12.74 2.08 -2.14
N ARG A 58 -14.08 2.10 -2.15
CA ARG A 58 -14.94 1.08 -1.56
C ARG A 58 -14.51 -0.36 -1.90
N PHE A 59 -14.25 -0.64 -3.18
CA PHE A 59 -13.78 -1.96 -3.64
C PHE A 59 -12.27 -2.10 -3.51
N ASN A 60 -11.82 -2.48 -2.32
CA ASN A 60 -10.41 -2.47 -1.90
C ASN A 60 -9.75 -3.87 -1.86
N SER A 61 -10.38 -4.89 -2.44
CA SER A 61 -9.84 -6.26 -2.48
C SER A 61 -8.41 -6.41 -3.03
N ALA A 62 -7.89 -5.45 -3.79
CA ALA A 62 -6.51 -5.43 -4.24
C ALA A 62 -5.49 -5.30 -3.09
N ARG A 63 -5.90 -4.70 -1.95
CA ARG A 63 -5.10 -4.54 -0.72
C ARG A 63 -5.09 -5.78 0.16
N GLU A 64 -6.00 -6.72 -0.09
CA GLU A 64 -6.13 -7.93 0.71
C GLU A 64 -4.82 -8.74 0.68
N HIS A 65 -4.33 -9.13 1.86
CA HIS A 65 -3.09 -9.89 2.05
C HIS A 65 -1.85 -9.25 1.43
N LYS A 66 -1.77 -7.92 1.38
CA LYS A 66 -0.56 -7.18 0.93
C LYS A 66 0.27 -6.70 2.11
N ILE A 67 1.58 -6.92 2.03
CA ILE A 67 2.58 -6.45 2.99
C ILE A 67 3.14 -5.10 2.56
N LEU A 68 3.37 -4.93 1.25
CA LEU A 68 3.96 -3.71 0.68
C LEU A 68 3.09 -3.17 -0.46
N THR A 69 2.75 -1.89 -0.39
CA THR A 69 1.97 -1.20 -1.41
C THR A 69 2.71 0.04 -1.89
N VAL A 70 2.79 0.22 -3.21
CA VAL A 70 3.40 1.38 -3.84
C VAL A 70 2.37 2.12 -4.69
N LEU A 71 2.25 3.41 -4.39
CA LEU A 71 1.50 4.38 -5.18
C LEU A 71 2.49 5.19 -6.03
N ASN A 72 2.64 4.85 -7.31
CA ASN A 72 3.68 5.45 -8.18
C ASN A 72 3.43 6.93 -8.52
N GLU A 73 2.17 7.37 -8.57
CA GLU A 73 1.83 8.73 -8.99
C GLU A 73 1.36 9.59 -7.81
N ALA A 74 2.28 10.40 -7.29
CA ALA A 74 1.97 11.38 -6.25
C ALA A 74 1.00 12.49 -6.72
N ALA A 75 0.90 12.73 -8.04
CA ALA A 75 -0.06 13.68 -8.62
C ALA A 75 -1.50 13.35 -8.21
N ASN A 76 -1.83 12.06 -8.13
CA ASN A 76 -3.15 11.62 -7.69
C ASN A 76 -3.43 11.92 -6.21
N VAL A 77 -2.40 12.06 -5.36
CA VAL A 77 -2.56 12.47 -3.94
C VAL A 77 -2.89 13.96 -3.83
N LYS A 78 -2.24 14.80 -4.66
CA LYS A 78 -2.48 16.25 -4.64
C LYS A 78 -3.85 16.63 -5.20
N GLN A 79 -4.38 15.83 -6.11
CA GLN A 79 -5.68 16.05 -6.76
C GLN A 79 -6.82 15.25 -6.11
N SER A 80 -6.56 14.44 -5.09
CA SER A 80 -7.59 13.62 -4.44
C SER A 80 -8.49 14.44 -3.53
N SER A 81 -9.71 13.93 -3.26
CA SER A 81 -10.62 14.56 -2.30
C SER A 81 -10.07 14.47 -0.86
N HIS A 82 -10.60 15.30 0.04
CA HIS A 82 -10.30 15.18 1.48
C HIS A 82 -10.62 13.77 2.02
N GLU A 83 -11.73 13.19 1.58
CA GLU A 83 -12.12 11.81 1.93
C GLU A 83 -11.06 10.78 1.52
N ASP A 84 -10.49 10.90 0.31
CA ASP A 84 -9.41 10.00 -0.13
C ASP A 84 -8.14 10.15 0.74
N GLN A 85 -7.84 11.37 1.20
CA GLN A 85 -6.68 11.60 2.05
C GLN A 85 -6.86 11.00 3.45
N ASP A 86 -8.06 11.08 4.01
CA ASP A 86 -8.38 10.47 5.31
C ASP A 86 -8.40 8.95 5.21
N GLU A 87 -9.02 8.38 4.18
CA GLU A 87 -8.95 6.95 3.88
C GLU A 87 -7.50 6.48 3.71
N LEU A 88 -6.63 7.25 3.04
CA LEU A 88 -5.22 6.90 2.92
C LEU A 88 -4.49 6.92 4.26
N LYS A 89 -4.83 7.83 5.19
CA LYS A 89 -4.27 7.81 6.54
C LYS A 89 -4.67 6.54 7.27
N ASP A 90 -5.95 6.17 7.20
CA ASP A 90 -6.46 4.94 7.81
C ASP A 90 -5.80 3.71 7.17
N CYS A 91 -5.58 3.73 5.85
CA CYS A 91 -4.81 2.72 5.14
C CYS A 91 -3.40 2.54 5.68
N ILE A 92 -2.80 3.55 6.30
CA ILE A 92 -1.45 3.51 6.86
C ILE A 92 -1.50 3.09 8.34
N THR A 93 -2.42 3.64 9.13
CA THR A 93 -2.42 3.50 10.60
C THR A 93 -3.27 2.35 11.12
N GLU A 94 -4.41 2.04 10.50
CA GLU A 94 -5.37 1.09 11.07
C GLU A 94 -4.90 -0.36 10.97
N SER A 95 -4.99 -1.11 12.07
CA SER A 95 -4.54 -2.51 12.13
C SER A 95 -5.47 -3.47 11.36
N THR A 96 -6.73 -3.10 11.18
CA THR A 96 -7.74 -3.90 10.47
C THR A 96 -8.49 -3.04 9.46
N CYS A 97 -9.01 -3.67 8.41
CA CYS A 97 -9.87 -2.99 7.45
C CYS A 97 -10.92 -3.96 6.89
N MET A 98 -12.06 -3.42 6.48
CA MET A 98 -13.10 -4.20 5.82
C MET A 98 -12.73 -4.40 4.35
N ILE A 99 -12.77 -5.64 3.87
CA ILE A 99 -12.49 -5.95 2.47
C ILE A 99 -13.78 -6.14 1.68
N GLU A 100 -14.01 -5.27 0.70
CA GLU A 100 -15.12 -5.41 -0.24
C GLU A 100 -14.66 -5.82 -1.64
N LYS A 101 -15.22 -6.94 -2.11
CA LYS A 101 -14.94 -7.52 -3.43
C LYS A 101 -16.02 -7.11 -4.42
N LYS A 102 -15.62 -6.59 -5.58
CA LYS A 102 -16.57 -6.20 -6.63
C LYS A 102 -17.32 -7.45 -7.12
N ARG A 103 -18.65 -7.45 -7.00
CA ARG A 103 -19.55 -8.58 -7.34
C ARG A 103 -19.50 -9.81 -6.40
N HIS A 104 -18.96 -9.69 -5.19
CA HIS A 104 -18.98 -10.75 -4.16
C HIS A 104 -19.31 -10.23 -2.74
N ARG A 105 -19.75 -11.15 -1.85
CA ARG A 105 -20.08 -10.85 -0.44
C ARG A 105 -18.84 -10.33 0.29
N SER A 106 -18.99 -9.26 1.09
CA SER A 106 -17.90 -8.66 1.88
C SER A 106 -17.33 -9.67 2.89
N LEU A 107 -16.01 -9.63 3.08
CA LEU A 107 -15.28 -10.48 4.03
C LEU A 107 -14.51 -9.57 4.99
N SER A 108 -14.65 -9.79 6.30
CA SER A 108 -13.80 -9.14 7.28
C SER A 108 -12.49 -9.92 7.40
N SER A 109 -11.38 -9.39 6.87
CA SER A 109 -10.06 -10.00 7.09
C SER A 109 -9.46 -9.47 8.39
N GLN A 110 -9.32 -10.32 9.40
CA GLN A 110 -8.48 -10.02 10.55
C GLN A 110 -7.02 -10.33 10.19
N GLY A 111 -6.12 -9.36 10.38
CA GLY A 111 -4.68 -9.56 10.25
C GLY A 111 -4.19 -10.54 11.32
N LEU A 112 -3.26 -11.42 10.92
CA LEU A 112 -2.45 -12.24 11.84
C LEU A 112 -1.39 -11.37 12.51
#